data_AF-A0A845QYP2-F1
#
_entry.id   AF-A0A845QYP2-F1
#
_cell.length_a   1.000
_cell.length_b   1.000
_cell.length_c   1.000
_cell.angle_alpha   90.00
_cell.angle_beta   90.00
_cell.angle_gamma   90.00
#
_symmetry.space_group_name_H-M   'P 1'
#
loop_
_entity.id
_entity.type
_entity.pdbx_description
1 polymer ?
#
loop_
_entity_poly.entity_id
_entity_poly.type
_entity_poly.pdbx_seq_one_letter_code
_entity_poly.pdbx_strand_id
1 'polypeptide(L)'
;MNVDGGDLSGHREENVVVDIGFGDREYYAFTNEHGQLVKVVAEEIILQDDKNEPVLSSGRYYPDEAKVPGVESKSLDEGHVIADSLGGVSNAYNITPQNSTLNRHGDQAYMEKAIRDADGATDFTAIITYPDTKTHISNKYSYTYTINGNTVRDEFENINPDGTTGEVESDNILEKIIDVITEILSILE
;
A
#
# COMPACT_ATOMS: atom_id res chain seq x y z
N MET A 1 -1.64 20.40 -2.86
CA MET A 1 -0.42 20.75 -3.63
C MET A 1 -0.52 20.02 -4.96
N ASN A 2 0.09 20.56 -6.03
CA ASN A 2 0.18 19.85 -7.31
C ASN A 2 1.62 19.36 -7.50
N VAL A 3 1.79 18.09 -7.85
CA VAL A 3 3.07 17.42 -8.07
C VAL A 3 2.94 16.65 -9.38
N ASP A 4 3.91 16.79 -10.27
CA ASP A 4 3.88 16.09 -11.55
C ASP A 4 3.77 14.57 -11.33
N GLY A 5 2.88 13.91 -12.07
CA GLY A 5 2.63 12.49 -11.86
C GLY A 5 3.82 11.59 -12.20
N GLY A 6 4.76 12.09 -13.02
CA GLY A 6 6.02 11.42 -13.36
C GLY A 6 7.23 11.97 -12.61
N ASP A 7 7.03 12.79 -11.56
CA ASP A 7 8.14 13.26 -10.74
C ASP A 7 8.82 12.07 -10.04
N LEU A 8 10.04 11.78 -10.47
CA LEU A 8 10.84 10.69 -9.93
C LEU A 8 11.49 11.05 -8.59
N SER A 9 11.34 12.29 -8.12
CA SER A 9 11.84 12.68 -6.80
C SER A 9 11.18 11.79 -5.73
N GLY A 10 11.99 11.28 -4.79
CA GLY A 10 11.50 10.51 -3.65
C GLY A 10 11.01 11.37 -2.49
N HIS A 11 10.97 12.69 -2.67
CA HIS A 11 10.70 13.64 -1.61
C HIS A 11 9.20 13.84 -1.41
N ARG A 12 8.80 14.01 -0.15
CA ARG A 12 7.43 14.35 0.23
C ARG A 12 7.43 15.50 1.21
N GLU A 13 6.51 16.41 1.00
CA GLU A 13 6.20 17.48 1.93
C GLU A 13 5.36 16.95 3.09
N GLU A 14 5.53 17.56 4.26
CA GLU A 14 4.79 17.23 5.49
C GLU A 14 3.37 17.83 5.46
N ASN A 15 2.39 17.13 6.01
CA ASN A 15 1.01 17.60 6.19
C ASN A 15 0.33 18.16 4.92
N VAL A 16 0.59 17.55 3.77
CA VAL A 16 -0.02 17.96 2.49
C VAL A 16 -1.04 16.94 1.99
N VAL A 17 -1.93 17.45 1.14
CA VAL A 17 -2.79 16.65 0.27
C VAL A 17 -2.32 16.83 -1.17
N VAL A 18 -2.11 15.73 -1.88
CA VAL A 18 -1.65 15.70 -3.27
C VAL A 18 -2.62 14.87 -4.09
N ASP A 19 -3.00 15.39 -5.25
CA ASP A 19 -3.73 14.63 -6.25
C ASP A 19 -2.75 13.68 -6.96
N ILE A 20 -3.11 12.39 -6.97
CA ILE A 20 -2.34 11.29 -7.53
C ILE A 20 -3.13 10.53 -8.60
N GLY A 21 -4.25 11.09 -9.07
CA GLY A 21 -5.02 10.57 -10.18
C GLY A 21 -4.39 10.96 -11.52
N PHE A 22 -4.42 10.04 -12.49
CA PHE A 22 -4.03 10.35 -13.86
C PHE A 22 -5.19 11.02 -14.61
N GLY A 23 -4.90 12.14 -15.27
CA GLY A 23 -5.89 12.89 -16.05
C GLY A 23 -6.87 13.64 -15.16
N ASP A 24 -8.17 13.43 -15.39
CA ASP A 24 -9.25 14.11 -14.64
C ASP A 24 -9.73 13.31 -13.41
N ARG A 25 -8.99 12.27 -13.01
CA ARG A 25 -9.28 11.47 -11.81
C ARG A 25 -8.90 12.23 -10.55
N GLU A 26 -9.73 12.13 -9.52
CA GLU A 26 -9.52 12.80 -8.23
C GLU A 26 -9.13 11.80 -7.14
N TYR A 27 -7.84 11.49 -7.04
CA TYR A 27 -7.30 10.54 -6.05
C TYR A 27 -6.41 11.29 -5.07
N TYR A 28 -6.73 11.28 -3.78
CA TYR A 28 -6.04 12.15 -2.82
C TYR A 28 -5.15 11.37 -1.86
N ALA A 29 -3.86 11.68 -1.89
CA ALA A 29 -2.84 11.19 -0.99
C ALA A 29 -2.55 12.18 0.14
N PHE A 30 -2.38 11.68 1.36
CA PHE A 30 -2.17 12.48 2.57
C PHE A 30 -0.86 12.10 3.25
N THR A 31 -0.06 13.11 3.58
CA THR A 31 1.15 12.94 4.39
C THR A 31 0.95 13.42 5.83
N ASN A 32 1.68 12.81 6.77
CA ASN A 32 1.75 13.28 8.15
C ASN A 32 2.87 14.34 8.33
N GLU A 33 3.11 14.75 9.58
CA GLU A 33 4.16 15.72 9.96
C GLU A 33 5.61 15.21 9.78
N HIS A 34 5.78 13.99 9.26
CA HIS A 34 7.08 13.39 8.95
C HIS A 34 7.23 13.10 7.44
N GLY A 35 6.29 13.57 6.62
CA GLY A 35 6.29 13.29 5.19
C GLY A 35 6.00 11.82 4.85
N GLN A 36 5.48 11.02 5.78
CA GLN A 36 5.05 9.66 5.51
C GLN A 36 3.67 9.66 4.85
N LEU A 37 3.49 8.86 3.80
CA LEU A 37 2.20 8.69 3.13
C LEU A 37 1.30 7.81 3.99
N VAL A 38 0.34 8.40 4.70
CA VAL A 38 -0.46 7.69 5.72
C VAL A 38 -1.85 7.28 5.23
N LYS A 39 -2.36 7.92 4.19
CA LYS A 39 -3.70 7.67 3.66
C LYS A 39 -3.80 8.02 2.19
N VAL A 40 -4.54 7.21 1.44
CA VAL A 40 -4.99 7.50 0.07
C VAL A 40 -6.49 7.27 -0.01
N VAL A 41 -7.22 8.14 -0.70
CA VAL A 41 -8.67 7.97 -0.95
C VAL A 41 -9.03 8.29 -2.38
N ALA A 42 -10.09 7.63 -2.86
CA ALA A 42 -10.79 8.00 -4.09
C ALA A 42 -12.27 7.71 -3.89
N GLU A 43 -13.13 8.62 -4.35
CA GLU A 43 -14.59 8.38 -4.37
C GLU A 43 -14.92 7.25 -5.34
N GLU A 44 -14.28 7.26 -6.51
CA GLU A 44 -14.42 6.28 -7.58
C GLU A 44 -13.03 5.94 -8.14
N ILE A 45 -12.74 4.65 -8.30
CA ILE A 45 -11.58 4.15 -9.02
C ILE A 45 -12.01 3.87 -10.45
N ILE A 46 -11.47 4.67 -11.38
CA ILE A 46 -11.70 4.56 -12.82
C ILE A 46 -10.49 3.87 -13.45
N LEU A 47 -10.73 2.73 -14.10
CA LEU A 47 -9.67 1.96 -14.76
C LEU A 47 -8.96 2.77 -15.85
N GLN A 48 -7.69 2.46 -16.09
CA GLN A 48 -6.93 2.98 -17.22
C GLN A 48 -7.59 2.56 -18.55
N ASP A 49 -7.65 3.47 -19.52
CA ASP A 49 -8.08 3.19 -20.89
C ASP A 49 -6.89 3.26 -21.84
N ASP A 50 -6.24 2.12 -22.04
CA ASP A 50 -5.03 1.97 -22.86
C ASP A 50 -5.20 2.37 -24.34
N LYS A 51 -6.44 2.51 -24.83
CA LYS A 51 -6.74 2.91 -26.22
C LYS A 51 -6.87 4.40 -26.38
N ASN A 52 -7.34 5.10 -25.35
CA ASN A 52 -7.70 6.52 -25.44
C ASN A 52 -6.82 7.42 -24.55
N GLU A 53 -6.09 6.84 -23.61
CA GLU A 53 -5.14 7.55 -22.74
C GLU A 53 -3.71 7.45 -23.27
N PRO A 54 -2.84 8.45 -22.98
CA PRO A 54 -1.48 8.51 -23.51
C PRO A 54 -0.53 7.59 -22.72
N VAL A 55 -0.80 6.29 -22.74
CA VAL A 55 0.06 5.27 -22.15
C VAL A 55 1.28 4.99 -23.03
N LEU A 56 2.39 4.62 -22.41
CA LEU A 56 3.58 4.15 -23.08
C LEU A 56 3.32 2.79 -23.73
N SER A 57 4.21 2.34 -24.62
CA SER A 57 4.13 0.99 -25.23
C SER A 57 4.19 -0.15 -24.22
N SER A 58 4.62 0.13 -22.98
CA SER A 58 4.60 -0.78 -21.84
C SER A 58 3.22 -0.89 -21.16
N GLY A 59 2.26 -0.02 -21.51
CA GLY A 59 0.98 0.14 -20.80
C GLY A 59 1.06 1.08 -19.59
N ARG A 60 2.24 1.63 -19.28
CA ARG A 60 2.43 2.52 -18.12
C ARG A 60 2.15 3.97 -18.48
N TYR A 61 1.71 4.79 -17.53
CA TYR A 61 1.61 6.24 -17.74
C TYR A 61 2.98 6.92 -17.77
N TYR A 62 3.90 6.46 -16.93
CA TYR A 62 5.24 7.04 -16.78
C TYR A 62 6.33 5.98 -16.99
N PRO A 63 7.53 6.38 -17.43
CA PRO A 63 8.59 5.44 -17.76
C PRO A 63 9.24 4.80 -16.53
N ASP A 64 9.08 5.40 -15.36
CA ASP A 64 9.69 4.98 -14.10
C ASP A 64 8.90 5.56 -12.91
N GLU A 65 9.19 5.08 -11.70
CA GLU A 65 8.55 5.49 -10.45
C GLU A 65 9.47 6.32 -9.56
N ALA A 66 8.86 7.10 -8.66
CA ALA A 66 9.55 7.92 -7.68
C ALA A 66 10.48 7.12 -6.75
N LYS A 67 11.70 7.67 -6.54
CA LYS A 67 12.76 7.02 -5.76
C LYS A 67 12.65 7.30 -4.26
N VAL A 68 11.52 6.94 -3.67
CA VAL A 68 11.21 7.12 -2.24
C VAL A 68 12.24 6.38 -1.38
N PRO A 69 12.76 6.96 -0.27
CA PRO A 69 13.74 6.28 0.57
C PRO A 69 13.29 4.87 1.00
N GLY A 70 14.10 3.87 0.69
CA GLY A 70 13.83 2.45 0.91
C GLY A 70 13.80 1.64 -0.40
N VAL A 71 13.44 2.24 -1.54
CA VAL A 71 13.34 1.52 -2.83
C VAL A 71 14.69 1.15 -3.45
N GLU A 72 15.79 1.67 -2.91
CA GLU A 72 17.15 1.21 -3.27
C GLU A 72 17.42 -0.26 -2.89
N SER A 73 16.60 -0.81 -1.98
CA SER A 73 16.66 -2.22 -1.59
C SER A 73 16.15 -3.12 -2.70
N LYS A 74 16.94 -4.11 -3.12
CA LYS A 74 16.52 -5.11 -4.14
C LYS A 74 15.35 -6.01 -3.72
N SER A 75 14.97 -5.97 -2.45
CA SER A 75 13.85 -6.73 -1.90
C SER A 75 12.54 -5.93 -1.82
N LEU A 76 12.63 -4.64 -2.14
CA LEU A 76 11.51 -3.71 -2.17
C LEU A 76 11.35 -3.17 -3.59
N ASP A 77 10.10 -3.08 -4.03
CA ASP A 77 9.70 -2.42 -5.26
C ASP A 77 9.21 -1.00 -4.94
N GLU A 78 9.11 -0.21 -6.00
CA GLU A 78 8.37 1.05 -6.04
C GLU A 78 6.88 0.75 -6.14
N GLY A 79 6.31 0.22 -5.05
CA GLY A 79 4.93 -0.25 -5.01
C GLY A 79 3.93 0.90 -5.04
N HIS A 80 3.12 0.98 -6.09
CA HIS A 80 1.99 1.90 -6.15
C HIS A 80 0.97 1.56 -5.05
N VAL A 81 0.34 2.59 -4.47
CA VAL A 81 -0.85 2.40 -3.61
C VAL A 81 -2.09 2.23 -4.48
N ILE A 82 -2.19 3.00 -5.57
CA ILE A 82 -3.14 2.80 -6.66
C ILE A 82 -2.34 2.60 -7.94
N ALA A 83 -2.40 1.40 -8.53
CA ALA A 83 -1.63 1.06 -9.73
C ALA A 83 -2.00 1.90 -10.97
N ASP A 84 -1.08 1.93 -11.95
CA ASP A 84 -1.32 2.55 -13.27
C ASP A 84 -2.63 2.04 -13.90
N SER A 85 -2.88 0.72 -13.85
CA SER A 85 -4.11 0.11 -14.40
C SER A 85 -5.41 0.57 -13.72
N LEU A 86 -5.31 1.18 -12.54
CA LEU A 86 -6.41 1.76 -11.77
C LEU A 86 -6.43 3.29 -11.85
N GLY A 87 -5.59 3.89 -12.69
CA GLY A 87 -5.54 5.33 -12.93
C GLY A 87 -4.62 6.11 -11.99
N GLY A 88 -3.75 5.46 -11.21
CA GLY A 88 -2.79 6.15 -10.34
C GLY A 88 -1.52 6.61 -11.07
N VAL A 89 -0.87 7.66 -10.56
CA VAL A 89 0.40 8.19 -11.10
C VAL A 89 1.64 7.63 -10.37
N SER A 90 2.85 7.92 -10.87
CA SER A 90 4.10 7.31 -10.38
C SER A 90 4.93 8.20 -9.44
N ASN A 91 4.38 9.32 -8.95
CA ASN A 91 5.09 10.25 -8.06
C ASN A 91 5.18 9.73 -6.62
N ALA A 92 6.02 10.38 -5.79
CA ALA A 92 6.29 9.94 -4.42
C ALA A 92 5.03 9.79 -3.55
N TYR A 93 3.95 10.50 -3.84
CA TYR A 93 2.72 10.49 -3.05
C TYR A 93 1.81 9.29 -3.36
N ASN A 94 2.16 8.46 -4.34
CA ASN A 94 1.47 7.21 -4.65
C ASN A 94 2.40 5.98 -4.60
N ILE A 95 3.70 6.15 -4.37
CA ILE A 95 4.68 5.06 -4.34
C ILE A 95 5.12 4.77 -2.91
N THR A 96 5.24 3.51 -2.50
CA THR A 96 5.81 3.10 -1.22
C THR A 96 6.86 2.01 -1.42
N PRO A 97 7.95 1.97 -0.63
CA PRO A 97 8.85 0.82 -0.62
C PRO A 97 8.07 -0.42 -0.16
N GLN A 98 7.80 -1.34 -1.07
CA GLN A 98 6.92 -2.48 -0.82
C GLN A 98 7.61 -3.80 -1.14
N ASN A 99 7.41 -4.83 -0.32
CA ASN A 99 7.99 -6.13 -0.58
C ASN A 99 7.66 -6.65 -2.00
N SER A 100 8.69 -7.01 -2.78
CA SER A 100 8.49 -7.33 -4.20
C SER A 100 7.58 -8.53 -4.46
N THR A 101 7.58 -9.55 -3.59
CA THR A 101 6.70 -10.72 -3.75
C THR A 101 5.24 -10.33 -3.45
N LEU A 102 5.02 -9.57 -2.38
CA LEU A 102 3.70 -9.03 -2.03
C LEU A 102 3.14 -8.14 -3.14
N ASN A 103 3.95 -7.22 -3.66
CA ASN A 103 3.59 -6.28 -4.72
C ASN A 103 3.16 -7.00 -6.00
N ARG A 104 3.91 -8.03 -6.41
CA ARG A 104 3.71 -8.69 -7.71
C ARG A 104 2.72 -9.85 -7.69
N HIS A 105 2.61 -10.55 -6.56
CA HIS A 105 1.92 -11.85 -6.48
C HIS A 105 1.12 -12.05 -5.17
N GLY A 106 1.08 -11.06 -4.28
CA GLY A 106 0.38 -11.13 -3.00
C GLY A 106 -0.97 -10.43 -2.99
N ASP A 107 -1.42 -10.07 -1.79
CA ASP A 107 -2.75 -9.51 -1.53
C ASP A 107 -3.04 -8.23 -2.32
N GLN A 108 -2.04 -7.39 -2.55
CA GLN A 108 -2.20 -6.21 -3.40
C GLN A 108 -2.58 -6.58 -4.84
N ALA A 109 -1.88 -7.54 -5.46
CA ALA A 109 -2.18 -7.97 -6.82
C ALA A 109 -3.60 -8.58 -6.92
N TYR A 110 -4.06 -9.29 -5.89
CA TYR A 110 -5.42 -9.82 -5.82
C TYR A 110 -6.47 -8.72 -5.68
N MET A 111 -6.26 -7.75 -4.78
CA MET A 111 -7.12 -6.57 -4.62
C MET A 111 -7.27 -5.81 -5.94
N GLU A 112 -6.16 -5.48 -6.59
CA GLU A 112 -6.18 -4.77 -7.88
C GLU A 112 -6.91 -5.57 -8.96
N LYS A 113 -6.72 -6.90 -8.99
CA LYS A 113 -7.43 -7.77 -9.93
C LYS A 113 -8.93 -7.75 -9.66
N ALA A 114 -9.35 -7.83 -8.39
CA ALA A 114 -10.77 -7.79 -8.04
C ALA A 114 -11.44 -6.48 -8.47
N ILE A 115 -10.76 -5.34 -8.31
CA ILE A 115 -11.23 -4.04 -8.79
C ILE A 115 -11.33 -4.00 -10.32
N ARG A 116 -10.31 -4.49 -11.04
CA ARG A 116 -10.35 -4.57 -12.52
C ARG A 116 -11.48 -5.47 -13.02
N ASP A 117 -11.66 -6.64 -12.42
CA ASP A 117 -12.73 -7.58 -12.78
C ASP A 117 -14.13 -7.02 -12.50
N ALA A 118 -14.25 -6.07 -11.57
CA ALA A 118 -15.49 -5.39 -11.21
C ALA A 118 -15.72 -4.08 -12.00
N ASP A 119 -14.85 -3.75 -12.97
CA ASP A 119 -14.92 -2.52 -13.77
C ASP A 119 -14.76 -1.23 -12.93
N GLY A 120 -13.91 -1.28 -11.90
CA GLY A 120 -13.67 -0.16 -10.99
C GLY A 120 -14.16 -0.44 -9.57
N ALA A 121 -14.09 0.59 -8.72
CA ALA A 121 -14.52 0.53 -7.33
C ALA A 121 -15.00 1.91 -6.85
N THR A 122 -15.70 1.94 -5.72
CA THR A 122 -16.10 3.18 -5.02
C THR A 122 -15.66 3.16 -3.57
N ASP A 123 -15.70 4.30 -2.88
CA ASP A 123 -15.34 4.43 -1.46
C ASP A 123 -13.94 3.88 -1.14
N PHE A 124 -12.98 4.04 -2.04
CA PHE A 124 -11.64 3.50 -1.88
C PHE A 124 -10.88 4.28 -0.80
N THR A 125 -10.31 3.54 0.16
CA THR A 125 -9.43 4.08 1.20
C THR A 125 -8.30 3.10 1.43
N ALA A 126 -7.06 3.57 1.31
CA ALA A 126 -5.87 2.89 1.80
C ALA A 126 -5.35 3.62 3.04
N ILE A 127 -5.07 2.88 4.10
CA ILE A 127 -4.37 3.35 5.30
C ILE A 127 -3.03 2.64 5.37
N ILE A 128 -1.96 3.41 5.48
CA ILE A 128 -0.58 2.92 5.46
C ILE A 128 0.05 3.22 6.81
N THR A 129 0.53 2.18 7.48
CA THR A 129 1.11 2.28 8.83
C THR A 129 2.62 2.08 8.76
N TYR A 130 3.33 2.78 9.66
CA TYR A 130 4.78 2.77 9.75
C TYR A 130 5.21 2.29 11.15
N PRO A 131 6.38 1.62 11.25
CA PRO A 131 6.89 1.16 12.53
C PRO A 131 7.43 2.29 13.41
N ASP A 132 7.85 3.40 12.80
CA ASP A 132 8.32 4.61 13.48
C ASP A 132 8.11 5.85 12.59
N THR A 133 8.56 7.01 13.05
CA THR A 133 8.40 8.32 12.39
C THR A 133 9.58 8.70 11.48
N LYS A 134 10.59 7.84 11.35
CA LYS A 134 11.85 8.12 10.63
C LYS A 134 11.90 7.42 9.28
N THR A 135 11.34 6.22 9.18
CA THR A 135 11.37 5.44 7.95
C THR A 135 10.24 5.81 6.99
N HIS A 136 10.48 5.72 5.68
CA HIS A 136 9.44 5.75 4.66
C HIS A 136 9.01 4.35 4.19
N ILE A 137 9.54 3.30 4.82
CA ILE A 137 9.12 1.90 4.60
C ILE A 137 7.96 1.59 5.56
N SER A 138 6.77 1.38 5.00
CA SER A 138 5.59 0.99 5.78
C SER A 138 5.76 -0.44 6.31
N ASN A 139 5.06 -0.77 7.40
CA ASN A 139 4.97 -2.15 7.87
C ASN A 139 3.62 -2.80 7.54
N LYS A 140 2.55 -2.02 7.32
CA LYS A 140 1.21 -2.58 7.09
C LYS A 140 0.36 -1.69 6.18
N TYR A 141 -0.50 -2.34 5.40
CA TYR A 141 -1.56 -1.70 4.62
C TYR A 141 -2.93 -2.20 5.07
N SER A 142 -3.93 -1.31 5.05
CA SER A 142 -5.35 -1.62 5.24
C SER A 142 -6.14 -0.93 4.14
N TYR A 143 -6.81 -1.71 3.30
CA TYR A 143 -7.63 -1.24 2.19
C TYR A 143 -9.10 -1.47 2.50
N THR A 144 -9.94 -0.50 2.17
CA THR A 144 -11.40 -0.62 2.17
C THR A 144 -11.92 -0.03 0.88
N TYR A 145 -12.79 -0.74 0.18
CA TYR A 145 -13.37 -0.30 -1.09
C TYR A 145 -14.67 -1.07 -1.37
N THR A 146 -15.53 -0.53 -2.21
CA THR A 146 -16.81 -1.12 -2.58
C THR A 146 -16.79 -1.54 -4.05
N ILE A 147 -17.04 -2.82 -4.31
CA ILE A 147 -17.20 -3.40 -5.65
C ILE A 147 -18.53 -4.14 -5.74
N ASN A 148 -19.27 -3.96 -6.84
CA ASN A 148 -20.57 -4.62 -7.05
C ASN A 148 -21.55 -4.46 -5.86
N GLY A 149 -21.50 -3.31 -5.17
CA GLY A 149 -22.33 -3.01 -3.99
C GLY A 149 -21.87 -3.69 -2.68
N ASN A 150 -20.73 -4.39 -2.66
CA ASN A 150 -20.18 -5.02 -1.47
C ASN A 150 -18.89 -4.33 -1.03
N THR A 151 -18.83 -3.96 0.25
CA THR A 151 -17.60 -3.43 0.86
C THR A 151 -16.62 -4.56 1.17
N VAL A 152 -15.43 -4.46 0.61
CA VAL A 152 -14.28 -5.34 0.86
C VAL A 152 -13.32 -4.65 1.83
N ARG A 153 -12.67 -5.44 2.68
CA ARG A 153 -11.64 -4.99 3.63
C ARG A 153 -10.47 -5.95 3.58
N ASP A 154 -9.33 -5.47 3.14
CA ASP A 154 -8.09 -6.24 3.01
C ASP A 154 -7.01 -5.64 3.91
N GLU A 155 -6.25 -6.49 4.61
CA GLU A 155 -5.13 -6.07 5.44
C GLU A 155 -3.94 -6.99 5.22
N PHE A 156 -2.76 -6.41 5.04
CA PHE A 156 -1.54 -7.19 4.86
C PHE A 156 -0.31 -6.45 5.37
N GLU A 157 0.64 -7.24 5.88
CA GLU A 157 1.95 -6.76 6.35
C GLU A 157 2.91 -6.61 5.17
N ASN A 158 3.79 -5.61 5.21
CA ASN A 158 4.80 -5.33 4.19
C ASN A 158 6.02 -6.26 4.31
N ILE A 159 5.77 -7.56 4.33
CA ILE A 159 6.76 -8.63 4.46
C ILE A 159 6.67 -9.57 3.26
N ASN A 160 7.65 -10.46 3.09
CA ASN A 160 7.59 -11.47 2.03
C ASN A 160 6.57 -12.57 2.40
N PRO A 161 5.47 -12.75 1.64
CA PRO A 161 4.47 -13.78 1.91
C PRO A 161 5.00 -15.21 1.68
N ASP A 162 5.97 -15.39 0.79
CA ASP A 162 6.61 -16.69 0.52
C ASP A 162 7.79 -16.97 1.46
N GLY A 163 8.21 -15.97 2.22
CA GLY A 163 9.24 -16.12 3.22
C GLY A 163 8.70 -16.93 4.39
N THR A 164 9.31 -18.07 4.68
CA THR A 164 9.35 -18.55 6.07
C THR A 164 9.80 -17.36 6.91
N THR A 165 8.94 -16.85 7.78
CA THR A 165 9.30 -15.87 8.80
C THR A 165 10.62 -16.30 9.44
N GLY A 166 11.72 -15.66 9.07
CA GLY A 166 12.96 -15.76 9.82
C GLY A 166 12.66 -15.18 11.20
N GLU A 167 12.71 -16.05 12.21
CA GLU A 167 12.37 -15.77 13.61
C GLU A 167 10.92 -15.31 13.82
N VAL A 168 9.99 -16.26 13.81
CA VAL A 168 9.11 -16.31 14.99
C VAL A 168 10.06 -16.63 16.14
N GLU A 169 10.25 -15.71 17.09
CA GLU A 169 10.59 -16.12 18.45
C GLU A 169 9.47 -17.08 18.88
N SER A 170 9.65 -18.35 18.56
CA SER A 170 8.91 -19.47 19.13
C SER A 170 9.30 -19.67 20.59
N ASP A 171 10.15 -18.80 21.12
CA ASP A 171 10.49 -18.74 22.53
C ASP A 171 9.32 -18.07 23.24
N ASN A 172 8.64 -18.89 24.04
CA ASN A 172 7.78 -18.49 25.15
C ASN A 172 6.28 -18.28 24.92
N ILE A 173 5.68 -18.80 23.85
CA ILE A 173 4.22 -19.03 23.90
C ILE A 173 3.92 -20.19 24.87
N LEU A 174 4.71 -21.27 24.84
CA LEU A 174 4.51 -22.39 25.75
C LEU A 174 4.78 -22.01 27.22
N GLU A 175 5.85 -21.27 27.50
CA GLU A 175 6.15 -20.79 28.86
C GLU A 175 5.06 -19.83 29.37
N LYS A 176 4.58 -18.89 28.53
CA LYS A 176 3.48 -18.00 28.91
C LYS A 176 2.17 -18.76 29.17
N ILE A 177 1.89 -19.82 28.42
CA ILE A 177 0.70 -20.67 28.66
C ILE A 177 0.88 -21.46 29.95
N ILE A 178 2.07 -21.99 30.23
CA ILE A 178 2.37 -22.73 31.46
C ILE A 178 2.22 -21.81 32.68
N ASP A 179 2.77 -20.60 32.64
CA ASP A 179 2.65 -19.61 33.73
C ASP A 179 1.19 -19.29 34.04
N VAL A 180 0.37 -19.03 33.01
CA VAL A 180 -1.07 -18.76 33.15
C VAL A 180 -1.80 -19.95 33.76
N ILE A 181 -1.47 -21.19 33.34
CA ILE A 181 -2.08 -22.40 33.90
C ILE A 181 -1.68 -22.59 35.37
N THR A 182 -0.42 -22.37 35.72
CA THR A 182 0.07 -22.48 37.10
C THR A 182 -0.60 -21.43 38.00
N GLU A 183 -0.78 -20.21 37.52
CA GLU A 183 -1.47 -19.15 38.25
C GLU A 183 -2.96 -19.50 38.49
N ILE A 184 -3.66 -20.02 37.48
CA ILE A 184 -5.06 -20.48 37.63
C ILE A 184 -5.19 -21.63 38.63
N LEU A 185 -4.28 -22.62 38.59
CA LEU A 185 -4.31 -23.76 39.50
C LEU A 185 -4.07 -23.34 40.96
N SER A 186 -3.24 -22.32 41.19
CA SER A 186 -2.97 -21.79 42.53
C SER A 186 -4.17 -21.09 43.19
N ILE A 187 -5.18 -20.71 42.40
CA ILE A 187 -6.42 -20.07 42.87
C ILE A 187 -7.50 -21.12 43.19
N LEU A 188 -7.28 -22.38 42.79
CA LEU A 188 -8.22 -23.49 42.96
C LEU A 188 -7.88 -24.41 44.16
N GLU A 189 -6.80 -24.15 44.89
CA GLU A 189 -6.45 -24.74 46.20
C GLU A 189 -6.79 -23.81 47.36
#